data_AF-A0A6C0LIE7-F1
#
_entry.id   AF-A0A6C0LIE7-F1
#
_cell.length_a   1.000
_cell.length_b   1.000
_cell.length_c   1.000
_cell.angle_alpha   90.00
_cell.angle_beta   90.00
_cell.angle_gamma   90.00
#
_symmetry.space_group_name_H-M   'P 1'
#
loop_
_entity.id
_entity.type
_entity.pdbx_description
1 polymer ?
#
loop_
_entity_poly.entity_id
_entity_poly.type
_entity_poly.pdbx_seq_one_letter_code
_entity_poly.pdbx_strand_id
1 'polypeptide(L)'
;MVWNHRIGLSLGTSLCPCCGDQDITQSDFDCGHIIAESNKGTLSMNNLIPICRQCNLCMHSMNMRKFMLQQFNRKLSQIIKDLRAKKIYYTSILKSLRSKKTKSKKVEDIAGIILSNDISSG
;
A
#
# COMPACT_ATOMS: atom_id res chain seq x y z
N MET A 1 -11.44 -30.51 9.84
CA MET A 1 -11.16 -29.68 8.65
C MET A 1 -10.27 -28.50 9.06
N VAL A 2 -9.23 -28.17 8.29
CA VAL A 2 -8.28 -27.07 8.60
C VAL A 2 -8.99 -25.74 8.84
N TRP A 3 -9.97 -25.42 8.01
CA TRP A 3 -10.82 -24.22 8.15
C TRP A 3 -11.44 -24.08 9.55
N ASN A 4 -12.14 -25.11 10.04
CA ASN A 4 -12.86 -25.03 11.32
C ASN A 4 -11.92 -24.78 12.51
N HIS A 5 -10.68 -25.28 12.43
CA HIS A 5 -9.69 -25.10 13.47
C HIS A 5 -9.01 -23.73 13.43
N ARG A 6 -8.83 -23.14 12.24
CA ARG A 6 -8.05 -21.91 12.05
C ARG A 6 -8.88 -20.65 11.94
N ILE A 7 -10.07 -20.76 11.36
CA ILE A 7 -10.96 -19.63 11.08
C ILE A 7 -12.21 -19.76 11.96
N GLY A 8 -12.85 -20.92 11.93
CA GLY A 8 -14.03 -21.21 12.75
C GLY A 8 -15.21 -21.68 11.90
N LEU A 9 -16.07 -22.50 12.51
CA LEU A 9 -17.17 -23.17 11.81
C LEU A 9 -18.22 -22.21 11.25
N SER A 10 -18.49 -21.10 11.95
CA SER A 10 -19.54 -20.13 11.60
C SER A 10 -19.11 -19.09 10.57
N LEU A 11 -17.82 -19.02 10.23
CA LEU A 11 -17.29 -18.05 9.27
C LEU A 11 -17.18 -18.70 7.89
N GLY A 12 -17.88 -18.14 6.91
CA GLY A 12 -17.85 -18.62 5.52
C GLY A 12 -16.73 -18.04 4.66
N THR A 13 -16.17 -16.90 5.07
CA THR A 13 -15.10 -16.19 4.36
C THR A 13 -14.08 -15.60 5.33
N SER A 14 -12.85 -15.40 4.87
CA SER A 14 -11.78 -14.69 5.57
C SER A 14 -10.80 -14.12 4.55
N LEU A 15 -10.09 -13.05 4.92
CA LEU A 15 -8.89 -12.67 4.17
C LEU A 15 -7.81 -13.74 4.32
N CYS A 16 -7.09 -14.00 3.24
CA CYS A 16 -5.90 -14.85 3.24
C CYS A 16 -4.86 -14.26 4.20
N PRO A 17 -4.39 -15.00 5.21
CA PRO A 17 -3.44 -14.47 6.19
C PRO A 17 -2.07 -14.15 5.59
N CYS A 18 -1.71 -14.77 4.46
CA CYS A 18 -0.41 -14.55 3.81
C CYS A 18 -0.31 -13.20 3.11
N CYS A 19 -1.27 -12.88 2.24
CA CYS A 19 -1.26 -11.62 1.51
C CYS A 19 -2.10 -10.54 2.21
N GLY A 20 -3.19 -10.90 2.87
CA GLY A 20 -4.17 -9.95 3.38
C GLY A 20 -4.91 -9.17 2.28
N ASP A 21 -4.98 -9.71 1.06
CA ASP A 21 -5.62 -9.06 -0.11
C ASP A 21 -6.74 -9.88 -0.74
N GLN A 22 -6.62 -11.21 -0.71
CA GLN A 22 -7.59 -12.09 -1.34
C GLN A 22 -8.46 -12.75 -0.29
N ASP A 23 -9.77 -12.72 -0.51
CA ASP A 23 -10.70 -13.55 0.25
C ASP A 23 -10.47 -15.02 -0.08
N ILE A 24 -10.61 -15.84 0.95
CA ILE A 24 -10.72 -17.29 0.88
C ILE A 24 -12.06 -17.67 1.50
N THR A 25 -12.68 -18.72 0.97
CA THR A 25 -13.97 -19.20 1.47
C THR A 25 -13.84 -20.63 1.96
N GLN A 26 -14.81 -21.09 2.75
CA GLN A 26 -14.81 -22.47 3.24
C GLN A 26 -14.77 -23.52 2.11
N SER A 27 -15.28 -23.16 0.92
CA SER A 27 -15.25 -23.98 -0.30
C SER A 27 -14.06 -23.71 -1.22
N ASP A 28 -13.31 -22.63 -1.00
CA ASP A 28 -12.21 -22.19 -1.87
C ASP A 28 -11.04 -21.66 -1.04
N PHE A 29 -10.15 -22.58 -0.66
CA PHE A 29 -8.87 -22.31 -0.02
C PHE A 29 -7.89 -23.46 -0.27
N ASP A 30 -6.60 -23.15 -0.24
CA ASP A 30 -5.54 -24.16 -0.22
C ASP A 30 -5.02 -24.38 1.21
N CYS A 31 -4.60 -25.61 1.53
CA CYS A 31 -3.94 -25.93 2.79
C CYS A 31 -2.43 -25.66 2.69
N GLY A 32 -2.03 -24.42 2.99
CA GLY A 32 -0.61 -24.05 3.06
C GLY A 32 0.07 -24.59 4.32
N HIS A 33 1.38 -24.84 4.23
CA HIS A 33 2.20 -25.28 5.35
C HIS A 33 3.00 -24.13 5.97
N ILE A 34 3.07 -24.04 7.31
CA ILE A 34 3.98 -23.11 7.98
C ILE A 34 5.44 -23.51 7.70
N ILE A 35 5.74 -24.80 7.85
CA ILE A 35 6.99 -25.43 7.43
C ILE A 35 6.63 -26.46 6.36
N ALA A 36 7.20 -26.35 5.16
CA ALA A 36 6.94 -27.28 4.06
C ALA A 36 7.43 -28.71 4.39
N GLU A 37 6.78 -29.73 3.82
CA GLU A 37 7.19 -31.14 3.99
C GLU A 37 8.63 -31.40 3.56
N SER A 38 9.09 -30.75 2.47
CA SER A 38 10.49 -30.79 2.02
C SER A 38 11.48 -30.30 3.09
N ASN A 39 11.00 -29.50 4.05
CA ASN A 39 11.73 -28.98 5.20
C ASN A 39 11.29 -29.65 6.52
N LYS A 40 10.80 -30.90 6.45
CA LYS A 40 10.33 -31.72 7.58
C LYS A 40 9.09 -31.17 8.29
N GLY A 41 8.29 -30.38 7.58
CA GLY A 41 6.95 -30.00 8.02
C GLY A 41 6.01 -31.19 8.17
N THR A 42 5.02 -31.07 9.06
CA THR A 42 4.04 -32.12 9.30
C THR A 42 2.66 -31.77 8.72
N LEU A 43 1.81 -32.77 8.50
CA LEU A 43 0.40 -32.58 8.16
C LEU A 43 -0.49 -32.28 9.39
N SER A 44 0.13 -31.92 10.52
CA SER A 44 -0.60 -31.56 11.73
C SER A 44 -1.41 -30.28 11.52
N MET A 45 -2.58 -30.21 12.14
CA MET A 45 -3.43 -29.01 12.16
C MET A 45 -2.68 -27.75 12.62
N ASN A 46 -1.65 -27.91 13.46
CA ASN A 46 -0.80 -26.83 13.93
C ASN A 46 0.17 -26.28 12.86
N ASN A 47 0.44 -27.04 11.80
CA ASN A 47 1.30 -26.64 10.69
C ASN A 47 0.51 -26.23 9.43
N LEU A 48 -0.77 -26.59 9.32
CA LEU A 48 -1.62 -26.25 8.18
C LEU A 48 -2.41 -24.97 8.42
N ILE A 49 -2.47 -24.10 7.40
CA ILE A 49 -3.18 -22.81 7.42
C ILE A 49 -3.98 -22.66 6.11
N PRO A 50 -5.27 -22.26 6.16
CA PRO A 50 -6.02 -21.88 4.98
C PRO A 50 -5.42 -20.62 4.35
N ILE A 51 -5.05 -20.68 3.08
CA ILE A 51 -4.49 -19.56 2.32
C ILE A 51 -5.05 -19.55 0.90
N CYS A 52 -4.92 -18.43 0.19
CA CYS A 52 -5.32 -18.39 -1.21
C CYS A 52 -4.33 -19.17 -2.08
N ARG A 53 -4.84 -19.71 -3.21
CA ARG A 53 -4.06 -20.48 -4.18
C ARG A 53 -2.80 -19.75 -4.65
N GLN A 54 -2.89 -18.45 -4.91
CA GLN A 54 -1.75 -17.65 -5.36
C GLN A 54 -0.62 -17.64 -4.31
N CYS A 55 -0.95 -17.47 -3.03
CA CYS A 55 0.04 -17.50 -1.97
C CYS A 55 0.65 -18.89 -1.82
N ASN A 56 -0.17 -19.94 -1.93
CA ASN A 56 0.31 -21.32 -1.85
C ASN A 56 1.35 -21.64 -2.93
N LEU A 57 1.07 -21.25 -4.18
CA LEU A 57 1.98 -21.44 -5.30
C LEU A 57 3.25 -20.58 -5.16
N CYS A 58 3.16 -19.33 -4.73
CA CYS A 58 4.31 -18.43 -4.61
C CYS A 58 5.21 -18.72 -3.39
N MET A 59 4.66 -19.32 -2.33
CA MET A 59 5.40 -19.58 -1.10
C MET A 59 6.45 -20.69 -1.29
N HIS A 60 6.20 -21.65 -2.18
CA HIS A 60 7.06 -22.82 -2.41
C HIS A 60 7.43 -23.51 -1.08
N SER A 61 8.73 -23.75 -0.84
CA SER A 61 9.22 -24.34 0.41
C SER A 61 9.60 -23.30 1.48
N MET A 62 9.35 -22.01 1.23
CA MET A 62 9.66 -20.96 2.19
C MET A 62 8.79 -21.12 3.44
N ASN A 63 9.38 -20.89 4.62
CA ASN A 63 8.59 -20.81 5.85
C ASN A 63 7.52 -19.70 5.74
N MET A 64 6.27 -20.04 6.04
CA MET A 64 5.12 -19.14 5.84
C MET A 64 5.27 -17.79 6.56
N ARG A 65 5.84 -17.77 7.77
CA ARG A 65 6.02 -16.52 8.52
C ARG A 65 6.99 -15.58 7.79
N LYS A 66 8.05 -16.14 7.20
CA LYS A 66 8.99 -15.39 6.37
C LYS A 66 8.30 -14.87 5.11
N PHE A 67 7.47 -15.68 4.47
CA PHE A 67 6.71 -15.27 3.29
C PHE A 67 5.72 -14.13 3.61
N MET A 68 4.96 -14.23 4.72
CA MET A 68 4.08 -13.16 5.21
C MET A 68 4.82 -11.84 5.42
N LEU A 69 5.99 -11.88 6.06
CA LEU A 69 6.83 -10.70 6.26
C LEU A 69 7.29 -10.08 4.92
N GLN A 70 7.63 -10.90 3.93
CA GLN A 70 7.99 -10.41 2.60
C GLN A 70 6.81 -9.75 1.89
N GLN A 71 5.61 -10.34 1.98
CA GLN A 71 4.39 -9.76 1.42
C GLN A 71 4.04 -8.42 2.07
N PHE A 72 4.13 -8.34 3.41
CA PHE A 72 3.95 -7.08 4.14
C PHE A 72 4.97 -6.02 3.73
N ASN A 73 6.26 -6.38 3.67
CA ASN A 73 7.33 -5.45 3.30
C ASN A 73 7.17 -4.93 1.86
N ARG A 74 6.70 -5.77 0.93
CA ARG A 74 6.36 -5.34 -0.43
C ARG A 74 5.25 -4.29 -0.44
N LYS A 75 4.17 -4.52 0.30
CA LYS A 75 3.06 -3.56 0.43
C LYS A 75 3.53 -2.24 1.04
N LEU A 76 4.27 -2.31 2.15
CA LEU A 76 4.81 -1.13 2.81
C LEU A 76 5.73 -0.32 1.87
N SER A 77 6.57 -1.02 1.10
CA SER A 77 7.45 -0.39 0.12
C SER A 77 6.66 0.34 -0.98
N GLN A 78 5.54 -0.24 -1.43
CA GLN A 78 4.67 0.41 -2.41
C GLN A 78 4.01 1.67 -1.83
N ILE A 79 3.46 1.58 -0.62
CA ILE A 79 2.86 2.73 0.07
C ILE A 79 3.88 3.87 0.22
N ILE A 80 5.10 3.57 0.63
CA ILE A 80 6.16 4.58 0.77
C ILE A 80 6.50 5.24 -0.57
N LYS A 81 6.56 4.48 -1.67
CA LYS A 81 6.78 5.03 -3.02
C LYS A 81 5.64 5.97 -3.42
N ASP A 82 4.40 5.57 -3.19
CA ASP A 82 3.21 6.35 -3.53
C ASP A 82 3.15 7.66 -2.72
N LEU A 83 3.47 7.61 -1.42
CA LEU A 83 3.57 8.79 -0.57
C LEU A 83 4.67 9.74 -1.03
N ARG A 84 5.83 9.23 -1.45
CA ARG A 84 6.92 10.05 -2.02
C ARG A 84 6.48 10.72 -3.32
N ALA A 85 5.83 10.00 -4.22
CA ALA A 85 5.31 10.55 -5.47
C ALA A 85 4.29 11.67 -5.21
N LYS A 86 3.34 11.45 -4.28
CA LYS A 86 2.38 12.47 -3.86
C LYS A 86 3.06 13.71 -3.26
N LYS A 87 4.08 13.53 -2.42
CA LYS A 87 4.86 14.64 -1.85
C LYS A 87 5.53 15.47 -2.94
N ILE A 88 6.14 14.83 -3.93
CA ILE A 88 6.79 15.51 -5.07
C ILE A 88 5.75 16.31 -5.87
N TYR A 89 4.62 15.68 -6.21
CA TYR A 89 3.52 16.32 -6.92
C TYR A 89 3.01 17.57 -6.18
N TYR A 90 2.65 17.45 -4.90
CA TYR A 90 2.16 18.58 -4.11
C TYR A 90 3.21 19.69 -3.98
N THR A 91 4.50 19.32 -3.80
CA THR A 91 5.60 20.29 -3.74
C THR A 91 5.74 21.06 -5.06
N SER A 92 5.55 20.41 -6.20
CA SER A 92 5.58 21.08 -7.51
C SER A 92 4.44 22.10 -7.66
N ILE A 93 3.21 21.74 -7.26
CA ILE A 93 2.06 22.65 -7.29
C ILE A 93 2.31 23.87 -6.40
N LEU A 94 2.76 23.67 -5.16
CA LEU A 94 3.04 24.77 -4.24
C LEU A 94 4.10 25.74 -4.79
N LYS A 95 5.15 25.23 -5.45
CA LYS A 95 6.15 26.06 -6.12
C LYS A 95 5.54 26.90 -7.24
N SER A 96 4.68 26.30 -8.08
CA SER A 96 3.99 27.01 -9.16
C SER A 96 2.98 28.05 -8.65
N LEU A 97 2.29 27.79 -7.55
CA LEU A 97 1.37 28.76 -6.93
C LEU A 97 2.14 29.94 -6.32
N ARG A 98 3.27 29.68 -5.67
CA ARG A 98 4.13 30.72 -5.09
C ARG A 98 4.71 31.63 -6.19
N SER A 99 5.16 31.08 -7.31
CA SER A 99 5.70 31.89 -8.42
C SER A 99 4.63 32.78 -9.07
N LYS A 100 3.40 32.28 -9.24
CA LYS A 100 2.26 33.08 -9.72
C LYS A 100 1.94 34.24 -8.77
N LYS A 101 1.93 34.00 -7.45
CA LYS A 101 1.69 35.04 -6.44
C LYS A 101 2.76 36.14 -6.46
N THR A 102 4.04 35.77 -6.59
CA THR A 102 5.13 36.75 -6.73
C THR A 102 5.01 37.58 -8.01
N LYS A 103 4.59 36.98 -9.13
CA LYS A 103 4.36 37.70 -10.39
C LYS A 103 3.18 38.68 -10.27
N SER A 104 2.07 38.28 -9.66
CA SER A 104 0.91 39.17 -9.40
C SER A 104 1.32 40.39 -8.60
N LYS A 105 2.00 40.19 -7.46
CA LYS A 105 2.46 41.27 -6.60
C LYS A 105 3.37 42.27 -7.33
N LYS A 106 4.31 41.78 -8.15
CA LYS A 106 5.19 42.65 -8.96
C LYS A 106 4.42 43.49 -9.98
N VAL A 107 3.33 42.96 -10.56
CA VAL A 107 2.47 43.73 -11.48
C VAL A 107 1.69 44.80 -10.73
N GLU A 108 1.15 44.48 -9.56
CA GLU A 108 0.45 45.44 -8.68
C GLU A 108 1.39 46.58 -8.25
N ASP A 109 2.63 46.27 -7.86
CA ASP A 109 3.65 47.26 -7.49
C ASP A 109 3.98 48.21 -8.66
N ILE A 110 4.10 47.70 -9.89
CA ILE A 110 4.36 48.52 -11.09
C ILE A 110 3.15 49.41 -11.42
N ALA A 111 1.92 48.88 -11.34
CA ALA A 111 0.71 49.64 -11.60
C ALA A 111 0.56 50.82 -10.63
N GLY A 112 0.90 50.63 -9.35
CA GLY A 112 0.94 51.70 -8.36
C GLY A 112 1.92 52.82 -8.71
N ILE A 113 3.11 52.47 -9.22
CA ILE A 113 4.13 53.45 -9.65
C ILE A 113 3.65 54.28 -10.85
N ILE A 114 3.03 53.65 -11.85
CA ILE A 114 2.52 54.35 -13.04
C ILE A 114 1.45 55.38 -12.64
N LEU A 115 0.48 54.96 -11.83
CA LEU A 115 -0.61 55.83 -11.37
C LEU A 115 -0.13 57.04 -10.56
N SER A 116 0.98 56.91 -9.80
CA SER A 116 1.55 58.03 -9.06
C SER A 116 2.30 59.04 -9.94
N ASN A 117 2.82 58.63 -11.10
CA ASN A 117 3.58 59.51 -11.99
C ASN A 117 2.69 60.38 -12.90
N ASP A 118 1.46 59.93 -13.18
CA ASP A 118 0.49 60.68 -14.01
C ASP A 118 -0.09 61.94 -13.31
N ILE A 119 0.22 62.17 -12.03
CA ILE A 119 -0.26 63.34 -11.26
C ILE A 119 0.70 64.54 -11.33
N SER A 120 1.87 64.39 -11.97
CA SER A 120 2.95 65.40 -11.93
C SER A 120 3.03 66.33 -13.15
N SER A 121 1.99 66.42 -13.99
CA SER A 121 2.01 67.15 -15.29
C SER A 121 1.05 68.34 -15.38
N GLY A 122 0.69 68.95 -14.25
CA GLY A 122 -0.19 70.14 -14.17
C GLY A 122 0.53 71.35 -13.63
#